data_AF-A0A9E1ZID1-F1
#
_entry.id   AF-A0A9E1ZID1-F1
#
_cell.length_a   1.000
_cell.length_b   1.000
_cell.length_c   1.000
_cell.angle_alpha   90.00
_cell.angle_beta   90.00
_cell.angle_gamma   90.00
#
_symmetry.space_group_name_H-M   'P 1'
#
loop_
_entity.id
_entity.type
_entity.pdbx_description
1 polymer ?
#
loop_
_entity_poly.entity_id
_entity_poly.type
_entity_poly.pdbx_seq_one_letter_code
_entity_poly.pdbx_strand_id
1 'polypeptide(L)'
;MAKATLKLSGAVASLDHRAKLPVADLAVGSLRQLSPEQFDSFTHLLETLAAADGQIDLFEFSLSKLVIRHLEPNFLKQRKKTAQVYSLKRLGHECSVLISSLAYTAGSNDETIQAAYDAGAVHLAATIRLTQLPAAECGLQELDKALGKLAGVAINLKRQLIEAAAATVSADGYLQIQEAELLRAVSDSLGCPMPPLAIALATAA
;
A
#
# COMPACT_ATOMS: atom_id res chain seq x y z
N MET A 1 -3.73 17.21 25.56
CA MET A 1 -4.06 16.21 24.50
C MET A 1 -4.35 14.82 25.06
N ALA A 2 -3.56 14.25 25.98
CA ALA A 2 -3.76 12.89 26.52
C ALA A 2 -5.18 12.57 27.06
N LYS A 3 -5.86 13.51 27.73
CA LYS A 3 -7.23 13.31 28.23
C LYS A 3 -8.29 13.14 27.13
N ALA A 4 -8.11 13.76 25.96
CA ALA A 4 -9.07 13.63 24.86
C ALA A 4 -8.86 12.28 24.13
N THR A 5 -7.61 11.88 23.92
CA THR A 5 -7.24 10.56 23.37
C THR A 5 -7.80 9.43 24.24
N LEU A 6 -7.67 9.51 25.56
CA LEU A 6 -8.21 8.52 26.49
C LEU A 6 -9.74 8.45 26.49
N LYS A 7 -10.43 9.55 26.17
CA LYS A 7 -11.90 9.53 26.03
C LYS A 7 -12.36 8.83 24.75
N LEU A 8 -11.56 8.92 23.69
CA LEU A 8 -11.88 8.34 22.39
C LEU A 8 -11.36 6.90 22.22
N SER A 9 -10.40 6.46 23.05
CA SER A 9 -9.77 5.14 22.91
C SER A 9 -10.77 3.98 22.91
N GLY A 10 -11.79 4.01 23.78
CA GLY A 10 -12.83 2.99 23.82
C GLY A 10 -13.67 2.95 22.54
N ALA A 11 -14.04 4.11 22.02
CA ALA A 11 -14.80 4.21 20.77
C ALA A 11 -13.98 3.72 19.57
N VAL A 12 -12.70 4.12 19.50
CA VAL A 12 -11.76 3.68 18.46
C VAL A 12 -11.51 2.17 18.53
N ALA A 13 -11.38 1.60 19.73
CA ALA A 13 -11.20 0.16 19.91
C ALA A 13 -12.42 -0.65 19.45
N SER A 14 -13.63 -0.07 19.53
CA SER A 14 -14.87 -0.70 19.09
C SER A 14 -15.20 -0.52 17.60
N LEU A 15 -14.38 0.21 16.84
CA LEU A 15 -14.62 0.40 15.41
C LEU A 15 -14.49 -0.92 14.64
N ASP A 16 -15.43 -1.15 13.71
CA ASP A 16 -15.25 -2.18 12.67
C ASP A 16 -13.92 -1.92 11.96
N HIS A 17 -13.17 -2.99 11.66
CA HIS A 17 -11.87 -2.90 10.99
C HIS A 17 -11.95 -2.05 9.72
N ARG A 18 -13.03 -2.20 8.96
CA ARG A 18 -13.28 -1.47 7.71
C ARG A 18 -13.40 0.04 7.89
N ALA A 19 -13.74 0.51 9.10
CA ALA A 19 -13.89 1.92 9.41
C ALA A 19 -12.58 2.56 9.92
N LYS A 20 -11.59 1.79 10.34
CA LYS A 20 -10.36 2.33 10.96
C LYS A 20 -9.56 3.22 10.00
N LEU A 21 -9.24 2.74 8.79
CA LEU A 21 -8.51 3.53 7.79
C LEU A 21 -9.31 4.75 7.30
N PRO A 22 -10.62 4.65 6.97
CA PRO A 22 -11.43 5.83 6.65
C PRO A 22 -11.45 6.89 7.75
N VAL A 23 -11.57 6.48 9.02
CA VAL A 23 -11.54 7.41 10.15
C VAL A 23 -10.17 8.08 10.27
N ALA A 24 -9.08 7.34 10.01
CA ALA A 24 -7.74 7.92 9.97
C ALA A 24 -7.60 8.95 8.84
N ASP A 25 -8.09 8.66 7.63
CA ASP A 25 -8.05 9.60 6.49
C ASP A 25 -8.82 10.90 6.79
N LEU A 26 -9.99 10.81 7.44
CA LEU A 26 -10.72 11.98 7.91
C LEU A 26 -9.91 12.82 8.92
N ALA A 27 -9.12 12.17 9.77
CA ALA A 27 -8.27 12.86 10.74
C ALA A 27 -7.05 13.54 10.11
N VAL A 28 -6.61 13.13 8.91
CA VAL A 28 -5.46 13.73 8.21
C VAL A 28 -5.64 15.24 8.00
N GLY A 29 -6.87 15.70 7.74
CA GLY A 29 -7.16 17.13 7.58
C GLY A 29 -6.73 17.98 8.77
N SER A 30 -6.91 17.47 10.00
CA SER A 30 -6.46 18.11 11.24
C SER A 30 -4.95 18.02 11.42
N LEU A 31 -4.34 16.89 11.02
CA LEU A 31 -2.89 16.68 11.10
C LEU A 31 -2.10 17.60 10.16
N ARG A 32 -2.72 18.16 9.11
CA ARG A 32 -2.09 19.19 8.25
C ARG A 32 -1.79 20.51 8.96
N GLN A 33 -2.32 20.71 10.17
CA GLN A 33 -2.07 21.90 10.99
C GLN A 33 -0.80 21.80 11.86
N LEU A 34 -0.11 20.65 11.85
CA LEU A 34 1.16 20.49 12.56
C LEU A 34 2.22 21.48 12.02
N SER A 35 3.27 21.75 12.80
CA SER A 35 4.50 22.36 12.29
C SER A 35 5.38 21.32 11.59
N PRO A 36 6.37 21.71 10.76
CA PRO A 36 7.31 20.77 10.16
C PRO A 36 8.03 19.88 11.18
N GLU A 37 8.46 20.43 12.32
CA GLU A 37 9.14 19.67 13.38
C GLU A 37 8.19 18.68 14.06
N GLN A 38 6.92 19.07 14.22
CA GLN A 38 5.88 18.18 14.74
C GLN A 38 5.53 17.07 13.76
N PHE A 39 5.54 17.35 12.45
CA PHE A 39 5.35 16.35 11.42
C PHE A 39 6.46 15.30 11.42
N ASP A 40 7.73 15.71 11.51
CA ASP A 40 8.86 14.79 11.61
C ASP A 40 8.75 13.92 12.87
N SER A 41 8.44 14.54 14.02
CA SER A 41 8.24 13.82 15.29
C SER A 41 7.06 12.84 15.24
N PHE A 42 5.97 13.25 14.59
CA PHE A 42 4.78 12.41 14.41
C PHE A 42 5.04 11.21 13.51
N THR A 43 5.78 11.41 12.41
CA THR A 43 6.16 10.34 11.48
C THR A 43 7.03 9.29 12.18
N HIS A 44 8.05 9.73 12.92
CA HIS A 44 8.88 8.82 13.72
C HIS A 44 8.05 8.08 14.78
N LEU A 45 7.11 8.75 15.44
CA LEU A 45 6.23 8.11 16.42
C LEU A 45 5.36 7.03 15.78
N LEU A 46 4.79 7.30 14.61
CA LEU A 46 3.96 6.35 13.87
C LEU A 46 4.75 5.09 13.49
N GLU A 47 5.96 5.26 12.97
CA GLU A 47 6.86 4.14 12.64
C GLU A 47 7.27 3.33 13.89
N THR A 48 7.54 4.02 15.00
CA THR A 48 7.92 3.36 16.27
C THR A 48 6.75 2.57 16.86
N LEU A 49 5.51 3.08 16.74
CA LEU A 49 4.31 2.37 17.20
C LEU A 49 4.02 1.14 16.35
N ALA A 50 4.11 1.26 15.02
CA ALA A 50 3.90 0.13 14.11
C ALA A 50 4.95 -0.98 14.29
N ALA A 51 6.16 -0.65 14.77
CA ALA A 51 7.21 -1.63 15.01
C ALA A 51 7.28 -2.12 16.47
N ALA A 52 6.37 -1.68 17.35
CA ALA A 52 6.52 -1.82 18.80
C ALA A 52 6.45 -3.27 19.30
N ASP A 53 5.67 -4.12 18.63
CA ASP A 53 5.53 -5.55 18.93
C ASP A 53 6.52 -6.44 18.14
N GLY A 54 7.35 -5.82 17.29
CA GLY A 54 8.34 -6.50 16.46
C GLY A 54 7.79 -7.05 15.14
N GLN A 55 6.51 -6.88 14.83
CA GLN A 55 5.91 -7.33 13.57
C GLN A 55 4.92 -6.31 13.02
N ILE A 56 5.22 -5.72 11.86
CA ILE A 56 4.30 -4.82 11.19
C ILE A 56 3.23 -5.65 10.51
N ASP A 57 1.97 -5.49 10.91
CA ASP A 57 0.83 -6.07 10.21
C ASP A 57 0.39 -5.21 9.01
N LEU A 58 -0.53 -5.75 8.20
CA LEU A 58 -1.01 -5.07 7.00
C LEU A 58 -1.78 -3.78 7.31
N PHE A 59 -2.52 -3.75 8.42
CA PHE A 59 -3.27 -2.59 8.84
C PHE A 59 -2.34 -1.45 9.24
N GLU A 60 -1.32 -1.74 10.05
CA GLU A 60 -0.28 -0.80 10.46
C GLU A 60 0.52 -0.26 9.28
N PHE A 61 0.90 -1.15 8.37
CA PHE A 61 1.55 -0.78 7.13
C PHE A 61 0.68 0.18 6.30
N SER A 62 -0.58 -0.18 6.09
CA SER A 62 -1.52 0.62 5.30
C SER A 62 -1.83 1.97 5.94
N LEU A 63 -2.01 2.00 7.27
CA LEU A 63 -2.23 3.22 8.04
C LEU A 63 -1.03 4.16 7.94
N SER A 64 0.19 3.63 8.10
CA SER A 64 1.42 4.40 7.99
C SER A 64 1.56 5.02 6.61
N LYS A 65 1.36 4.23 5.53
CA LYS A 65 1.44 4.73 4.16
C LYS A 65 0.38 5.79 3.85
N LEU A 66 -0.87 5.56 4.23
CA LEU A 66 -1.96 6.52 4.00
C LEU A 66 -1.66 7.85 4.68
N VAL A 67 -1.35 7.83 5.96
CA VAL A 67 -1.16 9.04 6.76
C VAL A 67 0.04 9.84 6.27
N ILE A 68 1.20 9.19 6.09
CA ILE A 68 2.42 9.85 5.63
C ILE A 68 2.20 10.43 4.23
N ARG A 69 1.64 9.65 3.30
CA ARG A 69 1.43 10.08 1.92
C ARG A 69 0.53 11.31 1.82
N HIS A 70 -0.52 11.39 2.64
CA HIS A 70 -1.48 12.49 2.60
C HIS A 70 -1.00 13.74 3.34
N LEU A 71 0.01 13.61 4.22
CA LEU A 71 0.64 14.72 4.95
C LEU A 71 1.87 15.27 4.25
N GLU A 72 2.72 14.42 3.66
CA GLU A 72 3.97 14.83 3.01
C GLU A 72 3.83 16.05 2.07
N PRO A 73 2.81 16.16 1.20
CA PRO A 73 2.68 17.30 0.30
C PRO A 73 2.53 18.65 0.99
N ASN A 74 2.02 18.66 2.22
CA ASN A 74 1.81 19.89 3.01
C ASN A 74 3.11 20.37 3.69
N PHE A 75 4.04 19.46 4.00
CA PHE A 75 5.25 19.75 4.76
C PHE A 75 6.50 19.79 3.88
N LEU A 76 6.60 18.86 2.94
CA LEU A 76 7.69 18.79 2.00
C LEU A 76 7.34 19.68 0.81
N LYS A 77 8.04 20.82 0.66
CA LYS A 77 8.02 21.58 -0.59
C LYS A 77 8.32 20.60 -1.71
N GLN A 78 7.31 20.32 -2.55
CA GLN A 78 7.45 19.40 -3.66
C GLN A 78 8.58 19.89 -4.58
N ARG A 79 9.81 19.44 -4.34
CA ARG A 79 10.68 19.13 -5.45
C ARG A 79 9.92 18.01 -6.13
N LYS A 80 9.15 18.35 -7.16
CA LYS A 80 8.60 17.37 -8.10
C LYS A 80 9.76 16.42 -8.34
N LYS A 81 9.72 15.21 -7.77
CA LYS A 81 10.67 14.16 -8.10
C LYS A 81 10.35 13.91 -9.57
N THR A 82 11.05 14.63 -10.45
CA THR A 82 10.98 14.41 -11.88
C THR A 82 11.21 12.92 -12.04
N ALA A 83 10.31 12.24 -12.74
CA ALA A 83 10.43 10.81 -12.96
C ALA A 83 11.87 10.53 -13.42
N GLN A 84 12.61 9.76 -12.64
CA GLN A 84 14.02 9.48 -12.92
C GLN A 84 14.14 8.20 -13.75
N VAL A 85 13.07 7.40 -13.77
CA VAL A 85 13.02 6.12 -14.46
C VAL A 85 11.88 6.11 -15.48
N TYR A 86 12.26 5.97 -16.75
CA TYR A 86 11.35 5.94 -17.90
C TYR A 86 11.15 4.53 -18.47
N SER A 87 11.68 3.50 -17.81
CA SER A 87 11.53 2.10 -18.23
C SER A 87 11.56 1.17 -17.01
N LEU A 88 10.65 0.19 -16.99
CA LEU A 88 10.65 -0.85 -15.97
C LEU A 88 11.78 -1.88 -16.17
N LYS A 89 12.50 -1.90 -17.31
CA LYS A 89 13.50 -2.94 -17.65
C LYS A 89 14.53 -3.22 -16.56
N ARG A 90 14.89 -2.22 -15.75
CA ARG A 90 15.86 -2.34 -14.65
C ARG A 90 15.23 -2.55 -13.27
N LEU A 91 13.90 -2.64 -13.20
CA LEU A 91 13.10 -2.76 -11.99
C LEU A 91 12.34 -4.10 -11.94
N GLY A 92 12.90 -5.15 -12.56
CA GLY A 92 12.23 -6.45 -12.69
C GLY A 92 12.04 -7.15 -11.37
N HIS A 93 13.03 -7.07 -10.49
CA HIS A 93 12.92 -7.61 -9.15
C HIS A 93 11.83 -6.87 -8.36
N GLU A 94 11.81 -5.54 -8.39
CA GLU A 94 10.82 -4.73 -7.69
C GLU A 94 9.38 -4.98 -8.21
N CYS A 95 9.21 -5.12 -9.52
CA CYS A 95 7.92 -5.51 -10.09
C CYS A 95 7.54 -6.94 -9.69
N SER A 96 8.52 -7.84 -9.60
CA SER A 96 8.29 -9.24 -9.18
C SER A 96 7.87 -9.32 -7.72
N VAL A 97 8.50 -8.54 -6.82
CA VAL A 97 8.09 -8.41 -5.42
C VAL A 97 6.67 -7.88 -5.33
N LEU A 98 6.35 -6.78 -6.03
CA LEU A 98 5.00 -6.19 -6.03
C LEU A 98 3.92 -7.21 -6.39
N ILE A 99 4.06 -7.88 -7.54
CA ILE A 99 3.04 -8.83 -8.02
C ILE A 99 3.00 -10.09 -7.15
N SER A 100 4.15 -10.60 -6.69
CA SER A 100 4.18 -11.79 -5.83
C SER A 100 3.55 -11.52 -4.46
N SER A 101 3.87 -10.38 -3.80
CA SER A 101 3.27 -10.01 -2.51
C SER A 101 1.74 -9.88 -2.59
N LEU A 102 1.23 -9.27 -3.66
CA LEU A 102 -0.21 -9.17 -3.89
C LEU A 102 -0.84 -10.55 -4.15
N ALA A 103 -0.17 -11.41 -4.92
CA ALA A 103 -0.65 -12.75 -5.22
C ALA A 103 -0.72 -13.65 -3.98
N TYR A 104 0.27 -13.58 -3.08
CA TYR A 104 0.22 -14.28 -1.79
C TYR A 104 -0.85 -13.74 -0.85
N THR A 105 -1.23 -12.46 -0.99
CA THR A 105 -2.31 -11.87 -0.20
C THR A 105 -3.68 -12.29 -0.74
N ALA A 106 -3.81 -12.46 -2.06
CA ALA A 106 -5.06 -12.83 -2.72
C ALA A 106 -5.32 -14.35 -2.76
N GLY A 107 -4.26 -15.17 -2.82
CA GLY A 107 -4.37 -16.61 -2.93
C GLY A 107 -4.26 -17.34 -1.60
N SER A 108 -5.06 -18.39 -1.42
CA SER A 108 -5.02 -19.26 -0.22
C SER A 108 -4.29 -20.59 -0.45
N ASN A 109 -3.93 -20.90 -1.70
CA ASN A 109 -3.22 -22.11 -2.10
C ASN A 109 -2.40 -21.85 -3.39
N ASP A 110 -1.50 -22.76 -3.73
CA ASP A 110 -0.58 -22.58 -4.87
C ASP A 110 -1.29 -22.27 -6.20
N GLU A 111 -2.45 -22.89 -6.46
CA GLU A 111 -3.23 -22.66 -7.69
C GLU A 111 -3.79 -21.24 -7.75
N THR A 112 -4.41 -20.77 -6.67
CA THR A 112 -4.99 -19.41 -6.58
C THR A 112 -3.91 -18.34 -6.56
N ILE A 113 -2.78 -18.60 -5.88
CA ILE A 113 -1.62 -17.71 -5.87
C ILE A 113 -1.05 -17.58 -7.29
N GLN A 114 -0.89 -18.70 -8.01
CA GLN A 114 -0.41 -18.68 -9.39
C GLN A 114 -1.37 -17.90 -10.30
N ALA A 115 -2.67 -18.13 -10.19
CA ALA A 115 -3.68 -17.42 -10.97
C ALA A 115 -3.65 -15.90 -10.73
N ALA A 116 -3.52 -15.47 -9.47
CA ALA A 116 -3.39 -14.07 -9.11
C ALA A 116 -2.08 -13.45 -9.64
N TYR A 117 -0.97 -14.17 -9.52
CA TYR A 117 0.32 -13.74 -10.07
C TYR A 117 0.23 -13.56 -11.59
N ASP A 118 -0.32 -14.54 -12.30
CA ASP A 118 -0.46 -14.50 -13.77
C ASP A 118 -1.37 -13.34 -14.22
N ALA A 119 -2.48 -13.12 -13.51
CA ALA A 119 -3.40 -12.02 -13.78
C ALA A 119 -2.70 -10.65 -13.75
N GLY A 120 -1.81 -10.42 -12.77
CA GLY A 120 -1.01 -9.19 -12.73
C GLY A 120 0.15 -9.17 -13.73
N ALA A 121 0.85 -10.29 -13.87
CA ALA A 121 2.06 -10.38 -14.68
C ALA A 121 1.81 -10.07 -16.16
N VAL A 122 0.64 -10.45 -16.69
CA VAL A 122 0.22 -10.16 -18.07
C VAL A 122 0.28 -8.66 -18.38
N HIS A 123 -0.06 -7.79 -17.43
CA HIS A 123 -0.03 -6.33 -17.64
C HIS A 123 1.39 -5.78 -17.81
N LEU A 124 2.40 -6.49 -17.31
CA LEU A 124 3.80 -6.04 -17.34
C LEU A 124 4.65 -6.85 -18.34
N ALA A 125 4.14 -7.96 -18.87
CA ALA A 125 4.86 -8.91 -19.73
C ALA A 125 5.49 -8.28 -20.98
N ALA A 126 4.85 -7.26 -21.57
CA ALA A 126 5.39 -6.55 -22.74
C ALA A 126 6.60 -5.66 -22.41
N THR A 127 6.77 -5.29 -21.13
CA THR A 127 7.80 -4.34 -20.67
C THR A 127 8.94 -5.05 -19.96
N ILE A 128 8.63 -6.10 -19.22
CA ILE A 128 9.58 -6.81 -18.36
C ILE A 128 9.22 -8.28 -18.19
N ARG A 129 10.26 -9.10 -18.04
CA ARG A 129 10.13 -10.47 -17.58
C ARG A 129 10.07 -10.48 -16.06
N LEU A 130 8.97 -10.99 -15.53
CA LEU A 130 8.79 -11.20 -14.09
C LEU A 130 9.11 -12.63 -13.71
N THR A 131 9.47 -12.82 -12.45
CA THR A 131 9.64 -14.13 -11.83
C THR A 131 8.83 -14.15 -10.55
N GLN A 132 8.00 -15.17 -10.36
CA GLN A 132 7.29 -15.33 -9.09
C GLN A 132 8.29 -15.67 -8.00
N LEU A 133 8.29 -14.87 -6.93
CA LEU A 133 9.22 -15.03 -5.83
C LEU A 133 8.62 -15.92 -4.73
N PRO A 134 9.45 -16.59 -3.92
CA PRO A 134 8.99 -17.30 -2.72
C PRO A 134 8.33 -16.35 -1.71
N ALA A 135 7.38 -16.85 -0.92
CA ALA A 135 6.68 -16.07 0.11
C ALA A 135 7.64 -15.39 1.10
N ALA A 136 8.77 -16.04 1.41
CA ALA A 136 9.81 -15.49 2.29
C ALA A 136 10.48 -14.21 1.76
N GLU A 137 10.38 -13.94 0.46
CA GLU A 137 10.91 -12.73 -0.20
C GLU A 137 9.82 -11.68 -0.51
N CYS A 138 8.59 -11.92 -0.04
CA CYS A 138 7.40 -11.13 -0.39
C CYS A 138 6.76 -10.46 0.83
N GLY A 139 7.50 -10.30 1.92
CA GLY A 139 7.03 -9.61 3.13
C GLY A 139 6.78 -8.11 2.92
N LEU A 140 6.11 -7.48 3.88
CA LEU A 140 5.77 -6.06 3.82
C LEU A 140 7.00 -5.15 3.75
N GLN A 141 8.13 -5.56 4.35
CA GLN A 141 9.38 -4.80 4.28
C GLN A 141 10.02 -4.85 2.88
N GLU A 142 9.99 -6.01 2.23
CA GLU A 142 10.47 -6.22 0.87
C GLU A 142 9.61 -5.42 -0.10
N LEU A 143 8.29 -5.49 0.08
CA LEU A 143 7.33 -4.70 -0.68
C LEU A 143 7.56 -3.20 -0.51
N ASP A 144 7.80 -2.72 0.71
CA ASP A 144 8.05 -1.29 0.95
C ASP A 144 9.30 -0.79 0.23
N LYS A 145 10.40 -1.55 0.31
CA LYS A 145 11.64 -1.24 -0.41
C LYS A 145 11.42 -1.22 -1.93
N ALA A 146 10.63 -2.16 -2.45
CA ALA A 146 10.28 -2.19 -3.87
C ALA A 146 9.45 -0.97 -4.27
N LEU A 147 8.41 -0.63 -3.50
CA LEU A 147 7.55 0.53 -3.71
C LEU A 147 8.33 1.84 -3.66
N GLY A 148 9.31 1.99 -2.77
CA GLY A 148 10.18 3.15 -2.71
C GLY A 148 10.94 3.41 -4.01
N LYS A 149 11.40 2.35 -4.70
CA LYS A 149 12.03 2.45 -6.02
C LYS A 149 11.01 2.70 -7.13
N LEU A 150 9.88 1.98 -7.10
CA LEU A 150 8.80 2.12 -8.09
C LEU A 150 8.14 3.50 -8.04
N ALA A 151 8.12 4.17 -6.89
CA ALA A 151 7.59 5.54 -6.75
C ALA A 151 8.34 6.57 -7.61
N GLY A 152 9.56 6.26 -8.07
CA GLY A 152 10.37 7.12 -8.94
C GLY A 152 10.11 7.00 -10.44
N VAL A 153 9.24 6.08 -10.88
CA VAL A 153 8.96 5.85 -12.30
C VAL A 153 8.00 6.89 -12.90
N ALA A 154 8.00 7.00 -14.23
CA ALA A 154 7.09 7.88 -14.97
C ALA A 154 5.61 7.53 -14.74
N ILE A 155 4.73 8.53 -14.81
CA ILE A 155 3.29 8.40 -14.48
C ILE A 155 2.59 7.29 -15.30
N ASN A 156 2.93 7.16 -16.58
CA ASN A 156 2.38 6.11 -17.44
C ASN A 156 2.77 4.70 -16.97
N LEU A 157 3.98 4.52 -16.43
CA LEU A 157 4.43 3.26 -15.85
C LEU A 157 3.79 3.00 -14.49
N LYS A 158 3.59 4.04 -13.67
CA LYS A 158 2.83 3.92 -12.42
C LYS A 158 1.41 3.44 -12.68
N ARG A 159 0.75 3.96 -13.72
CA ARG A 159 -0.58 3.48 -14.13
C ARG A 159 -0.55 1.99 -14.48
N GLN A 160 0.44 1.53 -15.25
CA GLN A 160 0.59 0.10 -15.56
C GLN A 160 0.82 -0.75 -14.31
N LEU A 161 1.63 -0.28 -13.36
CA LEU A 161 1.86 -0.99 -12.08
C LEU A 161 0.57 -1.10 -11.26
N ILE A 162 -0.25 -0.04 -11.22
CA ILE A 162 -1.53 -0.04 -10.52
C ILE A 162 -2.55 -0.95 -11.20
N GLU A 163 -2.62 -0.94 -12.54
CA GLU A 163 -3.48 -1.85 -13.30
C GLU A 163 -3.09 -3.31 -13.05
N ALA A 164 -1.79 -3.61 -13.07
CA ALA A 164 -1.26 -4.94 -12.75
C ALA A 164 -1.61 -5.35 -11.32
N ALA A 165 -1.43 -4.45 -10.35
CA ALA A 165 -1.73 -4.69 -8.95
C ALA A 165 -3.23 -4.96 -8.72
N ALA A 166 -4.09 -4.18 -9.38
CA ALA A 166 -5.54 -4.36 -9.31
C ALA A 166 -5.97 -5.69 -9.91
N ALA A 167 -5.39 -6.09 -11.05
CA ALA A 167 -5.65 -7.38 -11.66
C ALA A 167 -5.23 -8.55 -10.78
N THR A 168 -4.09 -8.43 -10.06
CA THR A 168 -3.63 -9.46 -9.12
C THR A 168 -4.61 -9.70 -7.98
N VAL A 169 -5.04 -8.63 -7.30
CA VAL A 169 -5.93 -8.77 -6.14
C VAL A 169 -7.39 -9.04 -6.50
N SER A 170 -7.76 -8.88 -7.78
CA SER A 170 -9.13 -9.09 -8.27
C SER A 170 -9.26 -10.38 -9.08
N ALA A 171 -8.27 -11.27 -9.02
CA ALA A 171 -8.15 -12.41 -9.94
C ALA A 171 -9.31 -13.42 -9.81
N ASP A 172 -9.89 -13.56 -8.62
CA ASP A 172 -11.03 -14.44 -8.35
C ASP A 172 -12.40 -13.71 -8.48
N GLY A 173 -12.39 -12.41 -8.79
CA GLY A 173 -13.57 -11.56 -8.92
C GLY A 173 -14.14 -11.03 -7.59
N TYR A 174 -13.52 -11.35 -6.46
CA TYR A 174 -13.86 -10.83 -5.14
C TYR A 174 -12.73 -9.96 -4.60
N LEU A 175 -13.04 -9.05 -3.68
CA LEU A 175 -12.03 -8.31 -2.93
C LEU A 175 -12.23 -8.55 -1.44
N GLN A 176 -11.25 -9.19 -0.82
CA GLN A 176 -11.13 -9.27 0.62
C GLN A 176 -10.65 -7.94 1.20
N ILE A 177 -10.86 -7.76 2.51
CA ILE A 177 -10.47 -6.54 3.21
C ILE A 177 -8.95 -6.34 3.12
N GLN A 178 -8.18 -7.41 3.33
CA GLN A 178 -6.72 -7.36 3.30
C GLN A 178 -6.21 -6.98 1.90
N GLU A 179 -6.76 -7.57 0.85
CA GLU A 179 -6.46 -7.21 -0.54
C GLU A 179 -6.74 -5.74 -0.85
N ALA A 180 -7.90 -5.23 -0.38
CA ALA A 180 -8.28 -3.83 -0.55
C ALA A 180 -7.34 -2.87 0.19
N GLU A 181 -6.93 -3.23 1.42
CA GLU A 181 -6.01 -2.46 2.24
C GLU A 181 -4.61 -2.43 1.62
N LEU A 182 -4.11 -3.59 1.17
CA LEU A 182 -2.81 -3.69 0.50
C LEU A 182 -2.78 -2.91 -0.81
N LEU A 183 -3.81 -3.04 -1.65
CA LEU A 183 -3.89 -2.29 -2.92
C LEU A 183 -4.00 -0.78 -2.68
N ARG A 184 -4.68 -0.35 -1.62
CA ARG A 184 -4.71 1.06 -1.19
C ARG A 184 -3.31 1.54 -0.77
N ALA A 185 -2.61 0.77 0.07
CA ALA A 185 -1.24 1.10 0.50
C ALA A 185 -0.27 1.20 -0.69
N VAL A 186 -0.40 0.30 -1.69
CA VAL A 186 0.34 0.35 -2.95
C VAL A 186 0.01 1.62 -3.74
N SER A 187 -1.28 1.97 -3.86
CA SER A 187 -1.75 3.16 -4.56
C SER A 187 -1.18 4.44 -3.94
N ASP A 188 -1.25 4.54 -2.61
CA ASP A 188 -0.72 5.65 -1.84
C ASP A 188 0.80 5.76 -2.01
N SER A 189 1.52 4.65 -1.89
CA SER A 189 2.98 4.59 -2.04
C SER A 189 3.45 5.01 -3.44
N LEU A 190 2.73 4.61 -4.49
CA LEU A 190 3.02 5.05 -5.86
C LEU A 190 2.53 6.49 -6.12
N GLY A 191 1.68 7.03 -5.25
CA GLY A 191 1.07 8.34 -5.40
C GLY A 191 0.05 8.38 -6.53
N CYS A 192 -0.67 7.28 -6.72
CA CYS A 192 -1.74 7.10 -7.69
C CYS A 192 -3.09 7.02 -6.98
N PRO A 193 -4.18 7.49 -7.61
CA PRO A 193 -5.50 7.25 -7.07
C PRO A 193 -5.81 5.75 -7.08
N MET A 194 -6.62 5.33 -6.11
CA MET A 194 -7.20 3.99 -6.08
C MET A 194 -7.96 3.72 -7.41
N PRO A 195 -7.63 2.66 -8.16
CA PRO A 195 -8.34 2.30 -9.38
C PRO A 195 -9.80 1.91 -9.09
N PRO A 196 -10.72 2.15 -10.03
CA PRO A 196 -12.06 1.57 -9.95
C PRO A 196 -11.95 0.05 -10.11
N LEU A 197 -12.56 -0.68 -9.18
CA LEU A 197 -12.53 -2.14 -9.19
C LEU A 197 -13.92 -2.66 -9.59
N ALA A 198 -13.97 -3.49 -10.64
CA ALA A 198 -15.20 -4.09 -11.13
C ALA A 198 -15.44 -5.46 -10.46
N ILE A 199 -15.52 -5.46 -9.13
CA ILE A 199 -15.58 -6.68 -8.30
C ILE A 199 -16.67 -6.62 -7.24
N ALA A 200 -17.09 -7.80 -6.78
CA ALA A 200 -18.02 -7.92 -5.66
C ALA A 200 -17.25 -7.83 -4.32
N LEU A 201 -17.73 -6.98 -3.42
CA LEU A 201 -17.21 -6.94 -2.04
C LEU A 201 -17.73 -8.18 -1.30
N ALA A 202 -16.87 -9.16 -1.04
CA ALA A 202 -17.20 -10.27 -0.16
C ALA A 202 -17.04 -9.83 1.29
N THR A 203 -17.96 -10.24 2.16
CA THR A 203 -17.70 -10.21 3.61
C THR A 203 -16.68 -11.28 3.93
N ALA A 204 -15.54 -10.90 4.50
CA ALA A 204 -14.57 -11.83 5.05
C ALA A 204 -15.30 -12.84 5.96
N ALA A 205 -15.06 -14.13 5.73
CA ALA A 205 -15.55 -15.22 6.58
C ALA A 205 -14.79 -15.23 7.92
#